data_AF-C3ZDQ6-F1
#
_entry.id   AF-C3ZDQ6-F1
#
_cell.length_a   1.000
_cell.length_b   1.000
_cell.length_c   1.000
_cell.angle_alpha   90.00
_cell.angle_beta   90.00
_cell.angle_gamma   90.00
#
_symmetry.space_group_name_H-M   'P 1'
#
loop_
_entity.id
_entity.type
_entity.pdbx_description
1 polymer ?
#
loop_
_entity_poly.entity_id
_entity_poly.type
_entity_poly.pdbx_seq_one_letter_code
_entity_poly.pdbx_strand_id
1 'polypeptide(L)'
;LYFRYMGTGEGEQSTEEHQLLHFTYKKSVTYREPQQVMKSARTKCWSKRSQYGLLSSYQGGVFRLRAGDRLFVQVSNVAMVSFEEAASYFGAFMI
;
A
#
# COMPACT_ATOMS: atom_id res chain seq x y z
N LEU A 1 3.76 -5.28 -0.68
CA LEU A 1 4.30 -4.00 -0.19
C LEU A 1 4.71 -4.13 1.26
N TYR A 2 5.87 -3.59 1.59
CA TYR A 2 6.40 -3.57 2.95
C TYR A 2 6.41 -2.15 3.50
N PHE A 3 5.73 -1.96 4.63
CA PHE A 3 5.69 -0.71 5.38
C PHE A 3 6.64 -0.79 6.57
N ARG A 4 7.52 0.19 6.69
CA ARG A 4 8.45 0.39 7.79
C ARG A 4 8.23 1.77 8.39
N TYR A 5 7.96 1.78 9.69
CA TYR A 5 7.85 2.99 10.47
C TYR A 5 8.93 2.97 11.54
N MET A 6 9.63 4.10 11.70
CA MET A 6 10.54 4.35 12.80
C MET A 6 9.93 5.44 13.67
N GLY A 7 9.82 5.21 14.98
CA GLY A 7 9.45 6.25 15.91
C GLY A 7 10.56 7.29 15.97
N THR A 8 10.23 8.55 15.75
CA THR A 8 11.14 9.66 16.03
C THR A 8 11.32 9.71 17.55
N GLY A 9 12.55 9.54 18.02
CA GLY A 9 12.89 9.29 19.43
C GLY A 9 12.63 10.45 20.41
N GLU A 10 11.83 11.45 20.06
CA GLU A 10 11.59 12.62 20.89
C GLU A 10 10.12 13.04 20.81
N GLY A 11 9.42 12.91 21.94
CA GLY A 11 8.38 13.85 22.40
C GLY A 11 7.15 14.17 21.54
N GLU A 12 7.06 13.79 20.28
CA GLU A 12 5.89 14.09 19.44
C GLU A 12 4.78 13.10 19.77
N GLN A 13 3.87 13.58 20.62
CA GLN A 13 2.52 13.06 20.78
C GLN A 13 1.72 13.22 19.48
N SER A 14 2.15 12.61 18.38
CA SER A 14 1.25 12.40 17.27
C SER A 14 0.50 11.11 17.54
N THR A 15 -0.68 11.21 18.15
CA THR A 15 -1.76 10.21 18.02
C THR A 15 -2.26 10.19 16.58
N GLU A 16 -1.35 10.13 15.62
CA GLU A 16 -1.68 9.87 14.23
C GLU A 16 -1.92 8.36 14.15
N GLU A 17 -3.19 7.98 14.25
CA GLU A 17 -3.62 6.64 13.85
C GLU A 17 -3.30 6.47 12.36
N HIS A 18 -2.07 6.05 12.06
CA HIS A 18 -1.67 5.83 10.68
C HIS A 18 -2.43 4.63 10.14
N GLN A 19 -3.41 4.93 9.29
CA GLN A 19 -4.05 3.92 8.45
C GLN A 19 -3.08 3.59 7.32
N LEU A 20 -2.58 2.37 7.30
CA LEU A 20 -1.76 1.84 6.21
C LEU A 20 -2.70 1.26 5.17
N LEU A 21 -2.85 1.99 4.07
CA LEU A 21 -3.71 1.62 2.96
C LEU A 21 -2.84 1.24 1.77
N HIS A 22 -3.21 0.16 1.11
CA HIS A 22 -2.56 -0.36 -0.09
C HIS A 22 -3.64 -0.73 -1.11
N PHE A 23 -3.70 0.04 -2.18
CA PHE A 23 -4.71 -0.09 -3.23
C PHE A 23 -4.07 -0.52 -4.54
N THR A 24 -4.82 -1.26 -5.33
CA THR A 24 -4.52 -1.46 -6.75
C THR A 24 -5.67 -0.90 -7.57
N TYR A 25 -5.33 -0.09 -8.56
CA TYR A 25 -6.28 0.54 -9.47
C TYR A 25 -6.05 0.09 -10.90
N LYS A 26 -7.13 0.09 -11.66
CA LYS A 26 -7.16 -0.09 -13.11
C LYS A 26 -7.71 1.17 -13.76
N LYS A 27 -6.94 1.77 -14.66
CA LYS A 27 -7.38 2.87 -15.51
C LYS A 27 -7.46 2.40 -16.96
N SER A 28 -8.55 2.72 -17.62
CA SER A 28 -8.73 2.48 -19.06
C SER A 28 -8.99 3.80 -19.76
N VAL A 29 -8.77 3.86 -21.08
CA VAL A 29 -9.12 5.04 -21.88
C VAL A 29 -10.64 5.27 -21.90
N THR A 30 -11.44 4.22 -21.73
CA THR A 30 -12.90 4.28 -21.75
C THR A 30 -13.53 4.77 -20.44
N TYR A 31 -12.78 4.82 -19.34
CA TYR A 31 -13.29 5.27 -18.03
C TYR A 31 -12.57 6.55 -17.60
N ARG A 32 -13.34 7.58 -17.26
CA ARG A 32 -12.80 8.87 -16.82
C ARG A 32 -12.02 8.72 -15.51
N GLU A 33 -12.57 7.95 -14.57
CA GLU A 33 -11.97 7.71 -13.25
C GLU A 33 -11.34 6.31 -13.14
N PRO A 34 -10.19 6.16 -12.46
CA PRO A 34 -9.62 4.84 -12.18
C PRO A 34 -10.53 3.98 -11.31
N GLN A 35 -10.67 2.71 -11.67
CA GLN A 35 -11.42 1.72 -10.90
C GLN A 35 -10.51 1.06 -9.87
N GLN A 36 -10.89 1.08 -8.59
CA GLN A 36 -10.23 0.28 -7.56
C GLN A 36 -10.54 -1.20 -7.79
N VAL A 37 -9.52 -2.03 -7.94
CA VAL A 37 -9.67 -3.49 -8.14
C VAL A 37 -9.31 -4.29 -6.89
N MET A 38 -8.41 -3.77 -6.05
CA MET A 38 -8.05 -4.39 -4.77
C MET A 38 -7.76 -3.31 -3.71
N LYS A 39 -8.02 -3.65 -2.44
CA LYS A 39 -7.75 -2.81 -1.27
C LYS A 39 -7.31 -3.68 -0.10
N SER A 40 -6.23 -3.28 0.54
CA SER A 40 -5.79 -3.78 1.84
C SER A 40 -5.67 -2.58 2.80
N ALA A 41 -6.22 -2.73 4.00
CA ALA A 41 -6.20 -1.71 5.03
C ALA A 41 -5.71 -2.31 6.34
N ARG A 42 -4.82 -1.60 7.02
CA ARG A 42 -4.28 -1.99 8.32
C ARG A 42 -4.24 -0.75 9.21
N THR A 43 -4.85 -0.85 10.38
CA THR A 43 -4.80 0.19 11.41
C THR A 43 -3.70 -0.14 12.41
N LYS A 44 -3.01 0.90 12.88
CA LYS A 44 -1.97 0.77 13.89
C LYS A 44 -2.60 0.85 15.28
N CYS A 45 -2.51 -0.23 16.06
CA CYS A 45 -2.62 -0.21 17.53
C CYS A 45 -1.29 -0.69 18.12
N TRP A 46 -0.21 0.04 17.85
CA TRP A 46 1.08 -0.27 18.46
C TRP A 46 1.19 0.42 19.81
N SER A 47 1.75 -0.29 20.78
CA SER A 47 2.09 0.27 22.09
C SER A 47 2.85 1.58 21.92
N LYS A 48 2.57 2.57 22.77
CA LYS A 48 3.33 3.84 22.84
C LYS A 48 4.83 3.61 23.09
N ARG A 49 5.23 2.40 23.50
CA ARG A 49 6.62 1.98 23.70
C ARG A 49 7.27 1.36 22.45
N SER A 50 6.53 1.17 21.35
CA SER A 50 7.07 0.57 20.13
C SER A 50 7.95 1.58 19.40
N GLN A 51 9.26 1.32 19.37
CA GLN A 51 10.24 2.19 18.72
C GLN A 51 10.20 2.10 17.18
N TYR A 52 9.66 1.00 16.66
CA TYR A 52 9.47 0.80 15.23
C TYR A 52 8.26 -0.10 15.00
N GLY A 53 7.86 -0.25 13.75
CA GLY A 53 7.02 -1.37 13.37
C GLY A 53 7.05 -1.65 11.88
N LEU A 54 6.82 -2.92 11.59
CA LEU A 54 7.06 -3.54 10.29
C LEU A 54 5.78 -4.26 9.88
N LEU A 55 5.34 -4.03 8.65
CA LEU A 55 4.09 -4.60 8.18
C LEU A 55 4.14 -4.91 6.70
N SER A 56 3.84 -6.16 6.35
CA SER A 56 3.63 -6.57 4.96
C SER A 56 2.15 -6.53 4.61
N SER A 57 1.83 -5.93 3.47
CA SER A 57 0.53 -6.05 2.80
C SER A 57 0.72 -6.80 1.49
N TYR A 58 0.02 -7.92 1.37
CA TYR A 58 -0.06 -8.74 0.17
C TYR A 58 -1.52 -8.83 -0.27
N GLN A 59 -1.76 -8.63 -1.55
CA GLN A 59 -3.07 -8.78 -2.19
C GLN A 59 -2.89 -9.36 -3.59
N GLY A 60 -3.85 -10.16 -4.02
CA GLY A 60 -3.87 -10.77 -5.34
C GLY A 60 -5.30 -11.14 -5.74
N GLY A 61 -5.56 -11.22 -7.04
CA GLY A 61 -6.87 -11.52 -7.58
C GLY A 61 -6.83 -11.69 -9.09
N VAL A 62 -7.91 -12.24 -9.66
CA VAL A 62 -8.07 -12.43 -11.10
C VAL A 62 -8.97 -11.32 -11.65
N PHE A 63 -8.47 -10.59 -12.64
CA PHE A 63 -9.19 -9.48 -13.26
C PHE A 63 -9.09 -9.56 -14.76
N ARG A 64 -10.20 -9.29 -15.44
CA ARG A 64 -10.19 -9.12 -16.90
C ARG A 64 -9.53 -7.77 -17.24
N LEU A 65 -8.44 -7.86 -18.00
CA LEU A 65 -7.74 -6.72 -18.58
C LEU A 65 -7.95 -6.70 -20.09
N ARG A 66 -8.01 -5.50 -20.67
CA ARG A 66 -8.04 -5.27 -22.12
C ARG A 66 -6.77 -4.54 -22.54
N ALA A 67 -6.45 -4.63 -23.83
CA ALA A 67 -5.37 -3.82 -24.40
C ALA A 67 -5.62 -2.33 -24.08
N GLY A 68 -4.60 -1.66 -23.54
CA GLY A 68 -4.68 -0.26 -23.11
C GLY A 68 -5.09 -0.05 -21.65
N ASP A 69 -5.54 -1.08 -20.93
CA ASP A 69 -5.72 -0.99 -19.48
C ASP A 69 -4.36 -0.80 -18.79
N ARG A 70 -4.31 0.11 -17.82
CA ARG A 70 -3.13 0.43 -17.02
C ARG A 70 -3.41 0.09 -15.57
N LEU A 71 -2.51 -0.68 -14.95
CA LEU A 71 -2.56 -0.97 -13.53
C LEU A 71 -1.56 -0.10 -12.78
N PHE A 72 -1.94 0.33 -11.58
CA PHE A 72 -1.05 1.07 -10.69
C PHE A 72 -1.42 0.84 -9.22
N VAL A 73 -0.43 1.08 -8.36
CA VAL A 73 -0.53 0.90 -6.92
C VAL A 73 -0.54 2.27 -6.25
N GLN A 74 -1.39 2.42 -5.24
CA GLN A 74 -1.44 3.62 -4.40
C GLN A 74 -1.34 3.21 -2.93
N VAL A 75 -0.66 4.03 -2.13
CA VAL A 75 -0.54 3.83 -0.68
C VAL A 75 -0.95 5.10 0.07
N SER A 76 -1.36 4.96 1.33
CA SER A 76 -1.71 6.12 2.17
C SER A 76 -0.50 6.98 2.55
N ASN A 77 0.68 6.37 2.72
CA ASN A 77 1.90 7.08 3.05
C ASN A 77 3.12 6.40 2.41
N VAL A 78 3.67 7.05 1.38
CA VAL A 78 4.83 6.57 0.62
C VAL A 78 6.12 6.59 1.45
N ALA A 79 6.26 7.54 2.39
CA ALA A 79 7.46 7.65 3.22
C ALA A 79 7.68 6.42 4.13
N MET A 80 6.61 5.66 4.40
CA MET A 80 6.69 4.41 5.15
C MET A 80 6.93 3.18 4.27
N VAL A 81 6.96 3.27 2.94
CA VAL A 81 7.17 2.11 2.07
C VAL A 81 8.66 1.86 1.87
N SER A 82 9.11 0.63 2.11
CA SER A 82 10.43 0.21 1.64
C SER A 82 10.39 -0.04 0.13
N PHE A 83 11.30 0.57 -0.62
CA PHE A 83 11.45 0.38 -2.06
C PHE A 83 12.50 -0.67 -2.44
N GLU A 84 13.01 -1.44 -1.47
CA GLU A 84 13.85 -2.60 -1.76
C GLU A 84 13.05 -3.61 -2.61
N GLU A 85 13.65 -4.08 -3.71
CA GLU A 85 12.99 -4.95 -4.70
C GLU A 85 12.43 -6.23 -4.08
N ALA A 86 13.13 -6.80 -3.10
CA ALA A 86 12.70 -7.99 -2.37
C ALA A 86 11.55 -7.73 -1.39
N ALA A 87 11.31 -6.47 -0.99
CA ALA A 87 10.34 -6.10 0.03
C ALA A 87 9.02 -5.59 -0.57
N SER A 88 9.10 -4.78 -1.64
CA SER A 88 7.95 -4.17 -2.29
C SER A 88 8.01 -4.32 -3.79
N TYR A 89 7.04 -5.07 -4.31
CA TYR A 89 6.90 -5.36 -5.73
C TYR A 89 5.41 -5.40 -6.11
N PHE A 90 5.16 -5.28 -7.41
CA PHE A 90 3.85 -5.42 -8.03
C PHE A 90 4.02 -6.12 -9.38
N GLY A 91 3.12 -7.04 -9.71
CA GLY A 91 3.22 -7.83 -10.93
C GLY A 91 1.89 -8.41 -11.37
N ALA A 92 1.86 -8.91 -12.60
CA ALA A 92 0.72 -9.58 -13.20
C ALA A 92 1.22 -10.64 -14.19
N PHE A 93 0.41 -11.66 -14.41
CA PHE A 93 0.62 -12.67 -15.43
C PHE A 93 -0.73 -13.04 -16.07
N MET A 94 -0.67 -13.57 -17.28
CA MET A 94 -1.86 -14.03 -18.02
C MET A 94 -2.12 -15.50 -17.65
N ILE A 95 -3.38 -15.81 -17.33
CA ILE A 95 -3.88 -17.17 -17.09
C ILE A 95 -4.65 -17.63 -18.32
#